data_AF-A0A257XTL8-F1
#
_entry.id   AF-A0A257XTL8-F1
#
_cell.length_a   1.000
_cell.length_b   1.000
_cell.length_c   1.000
_cell.angle_alpha   90.00
_cell.angle_beta   90.00
_cell.angle_gamma   90.00
#
_symmetry.space_group_name_H-M   'P 1'
#
loop_
_entity.id
_entity.type
_entity.pdbx_description
1 polymer ?
#
loop_
_entity_poly.entity_id
_entity_poly.type
_entity_poly.pdbx_seq_one_letter_code
_entity_poly.pdbx_strand_id
1 'polypeptide(L)'
;MGKSEKELLERPVIKDDEVVLRALHEPFWDSEANRGTPSAFVGNLISVSRVAILSEEAILAIFRRDLETESRVVNGFAEVDVASIRGCGETANGGDGVFLCVVEDPISTDNDAHAEIMGSDEKKTAFKKITRGVANKILQKCKFKVL
;
A
#
# COMPACT_ATOMS: atom_id res chain seq x y z
N MET A 1 19.87 -6.29 12.03
CA MET A 1 20.15 -6.90 10.71
C MET A 1 18.91 -6.70 9.87
N GLY A 2 19.01 -6.08 8.68
CA GLY A 2 17.87 -5.96 7.77
C GLY A 2 17.55 -7.31 7.14
N LYS A 3 16.27 -7.57 6.85
CA LYS A 3 15.84 -8.75 6.07
C LYS A 3 16.50 -8.69 4.68
N SER A 4 16.96 -9.83 4.19
CA SER A 4 17.44 -9.98 2.81
C SER A 4 16.29 -9.84 1.81
N GLU A 5 16.62 -9.45 0.57
CA GLU A 5 15.62 -9.36 -0.52
C GLU A 5 14.87 -10.68 -0.73
N LYS A 6 15.57 -11.81 -0.64
CA LYS A 6 14.96 -13.13 -0.72
C LYS A 6 13.90 -13.35 0.38
N GLU A 7 14.24 -13.04 1.63
CA GLU A 7 13.30 -13.18 2.75
C GLU A 7 12.08 -12.27 2.59
N LEU A 8 12.24 -11.09 1.99
CA LEU A 8 11.12 -10.18 1.75
C LEU A 8 10.20 -10.67 0.62
N LEU A 9 10.75 -11.28 -0.43
CA LEU A 9 10.00 -11.84 -1.56
C LEU A 9 9.25 -13.13 -1.18
N GLU A 10 9.72 -13.85 -0.17
CA GLU A 10 9.11 -15.08 0.35
C GLU A 10 7.99 -14.82 1.40
N ARG A 11 7.69 -13.55 1.72
CA ARG A 11 6.65 -13.22 2.71
C ARG A 11 5.27 -13.75 2.31
N PRO A 12 4.44 -14.16 3.28
CA PRO A 12 3.09 -14.64 3.01
C PRO A 12 2.29 -13.61 2.21
N VAL A 13 1.69 -14.07 1.12
CA VAL A 13 0.89 -13.22 0.23
C VAL A 13 -0.55 -13.20 0.73
N ILE A 14 -1.09 -11.99 0.88
CA ILE A 14 -2.46 -11.74 1.34
C ILE A 14 -3.46 -12.10 0.24
N LYS A 15 -4.62 -12.64 0.64
CA LYS A 15 -5.67 -13.10 -0.28
C LYS A 15 -6.33 -11.95 -1.04
N ASP A 16 -6.85 -12.26 -2.22
CA ASP A 16 -7.41 -11.29 -3.15
C ASP A 16 -8.68 -10.60 -2.65
N ASP A 17 -9.43 -11.25 -1.76
CA ASP A 17 -10.68 -10.77 -1.17
C ASP A 17 -10.48 -9.83 0.03
N GLU A 18 -9.25 -9.67 0.52
CA GLU A 18 -8.96 -8.73 1.60
C GLU A 18 -8.94 -7.28 1.12
N VAL A 19 -9.35 -6.39 2.02
CA VAL A 19 -9.29 -4.93 1.85
C VAL A 19 -8.15 -4.37 2.69
N VAL A 20 -7.39 -3.44 2.10
CA VAL A 20 -6.31 -2.73 2.77
C VAL A 20 -6.53 -1.22 2.75
N LEU A 21 -6.01 -0.55 3.79
CA LEU A 21 -6.06 0.89 3.98
C LEU A 21 -4.66 1.49 3.88
N ARG A 22 -4.55 2.64 3.21
CA ARG A 22 -3.34 3.47 3.17
C ARG A 22 -3.64 4.85 3.74
N ALA A 23 -2.89 5.27 4.76
CA ALA A 23 -2.97 6.62 5.28
C ALA A 23 -2.56 7.66 4.22
N LEU A 24 -3.30 8.77 4.15
CA LEU A 24 -3.00 9.90 3.29
C LEU A 24 -2.75 11.14 4.15
N HIS A 25 -1.56 11.70 4.00
CA HIS A 25 -1.08 12.92 4.61
C HIS A 25 -0.20 13.63 3.58
N GLU A 26 0.13 14.91 3.75
CA GLU A 26 1.07 15.58 2.84
C GLU A 26 2.44 14.87 2.82
N PRO A 27 3.09 14.72 1.64
CA PRO A 27 2.72 15.23 0.32
C PRO A 27 1.86 14.26 -0.52
N PHE A 28 1.33 13.20 0.08
CA PHE A 28 0.49 12.18 -0.58
C PHE A 28 -0.98 12.57 -0.65
N TRP A 29 -1.35 13.69 -0.02
CA TRP A 29 -2.66 14.31 -0.05
C TRP A 29 -2.62 15.61 -0.84
N ASP A 30 -3.65 15.85 -1.65
CA ASP A 30 -3.95 17.11 -2.32
C ASP A 30 -5.12 17.75 -1.56
N SER A 31 -4.81 18.77 -0.75
CA SER A 31 -5.78 19.45 0.12
C SER A 31 -6.77 20.32 -0.65
N GLU A 32 -6.37 20.85 -1.81
CA GLU A 32 -7.26 21.64 -2.66
C GLU A 32 -8.31 20.74 -3.34
N ALA A 33 -7.89 19.57 -3.83
CA ALA A 33 -8.76 18.62 -4.50
C ALA A 33 -9.37 17.54 -3.58
N ASN A 34 -9.06 17.58 -2.27
CA ASN A 34 -9.47 16.61 -1.25
C ASN A 34 -9.30 15.14 -1.69
N ARG A 35 -8.11 14.79 -2.18
CA ARG A 35 -7.84 13.44 -2.69
C ARG A 35 -6.39 13.01 -2.50
N GLY A 36 -6.15 11.70 -2.57
CA GLY A 36 -4.79 11.16 -2.62
C GLY A 36 -4.08 11.48 -3.95
N THR A 37 -2.76 11.53 -3.93
CA THR A 37 -1.92 11.65 -5.14
C THR A 37 -1.26 10.32 -5.49
N PRO A 38 -0.87 10.07 -6.75
CA PRO A 38 -0.22 8.81 -7.13
C PRO A 38 1.06 8.53 -6.33
N SER A 39 1.73 9.58 -5.85
CA SER A 39 2.94 9.45 -5.05
C SER A 39 2.73 8.63 -3.77
N ALA A 40 1.49 8.50 -3.29
CA ALA A 40 1.13 7.63 -2.16
C ALA A 40 1.49 6.15 -2.37
N PHE A 41 1.63 5.72 -3.63
CA PHE A 41 1.88 4.33 -4.03
C PHE A 41 3.15 4.15 -4.88
N VAL A 42 4.03 5.16 -4.95
CA VAL A 42 5.29 5.08 -5.71
C VAL A 42 6.42 4.60 -4.81
N GLY A 43 7.17 3.59 -5.25
CA GLY A 43 8.33 3.08 -4.51
C GLY A 43 8.38 1.56 -4.47
N ASN A 44 9.02 1.05 -3.43
CA ASN A 44 9.02 -0.36 -3.05
C ASN A 44 8.33 -0.46 -1.70
N LEU A 45 7.66 -1.60 -1.43
CA LEU A 45 7.17 -1.93 -0.10
C LEU A 45 6.28 -0.83 0.51
N ILE A 46 5.15 -0.54 -0.15
CA ILE A 46 4.26 0.54 0.28
C ILE A 46 3.41 0.06 1.46
N SER A 47 3.61 0.66 2.64
CA SER A 47 2.89 0.30 3.87
C SER A 47 1.38 0.51 3.76
N VAL A 48 0.63 -0.53 4.06
CA VAL A 48 -0.83 -0.56 4.15
C VAL A 48 -1.26 -1.32 5.41
N SER A 49 -2.55 -1.28 5.75
CA SER A 49 -3.11 -1.99 6.90
C SER A 49 -4.35 -2.79 6.53
N ARG A 50 -4.44 -4.03 7.02
CA ARG A 50 -5.47 -5.01 6.67
C ARG A 50 -6.72 -4.87 7.52
N VAL A 51 -7.86 -4.63 6.89
CA VAL A 51 -9.17 -4.54 7.58
C VAL A 51 -9.63 -5.92 8.09
N ALA A 52 -9.12 -7.01 7.52
CA ALA A 52 -9.37 -8.36 8.00
C ALA A 52 -8.75 -8.67 9.38
N ILE A 53 -7.78 -7.86 9.83
CA ILE A 53 -7.06 -8.06 11.09
C ILE A 53 -7.50 -7.05 12.17
N LEU A 54 -7.64 -5.78 11.80
CA LEU A 54 -8.09 -4.71 12.69
C LEU A 54 -9.25 -3.94 12.06
N SER A 55 -10.15 -3.40 12.89
CA SER A 55 -11.21 -2.53 12.40
C SER A 55 -10.64 -1.23 11.81
N GLU A 56 -11.41 -0.58 10.95
CA GLU A 56 -11.03 0.71 10.34
C GLU A 56 -10.70 1.76 11.41
N GLU A 57 -11.48 1.82 12.50
CA GLU A 57 -11.24 2.76 13.60
C GLU A 57 -9.92 2.47 14.34
N ALA A 58 -9.60 1.20 14.57
CA ALA A 58 -8.35 0.81 15.20
C ALA A 58 -7.14 1.12 14.29
N ILE A 59 -7.25 0.86 12.99
CA ILE A 59 -6.24 1.21 12.00
C ILE A 59 -6.04 2.72 11.95
N LEU A 60 -7.11 3.50 11.97
CA LEU A 60 -7.02 4.95 11.96
C LEU A 60 -6.34 5.49 13.22
N ALA A 61 -6.65 4.93 14.39
CA ALA A 61 -5.97 5.29 15.64
C ALA A 61 -4.45 5.03 15.55
N ILE A 62 -4.05 3.91 14.92
CA ILE A 62 -2.64 3.60 14.64
C ILE A 62 -2.04 4.63 13.68
N PHE A 63 -2.72 4.95 12.57
CA PHE A 63 -2.24 5.96 11.63
C PHE A 63 -2.01 7.31 12.29
N ARG A 64 -2.94 7.77 13.13
CA ARG A 64 -2.79 9.02 13.86
C ARG A 64 -1.61 8.97 14.82
N ARG A 65 -1.54 7.93 15.65
CA ARG A 65 -0.45 7.74 16.62
C ARG A 65 0.93 7.71 15.95
N ASP A 66 1.07 7.01 14.83
CA ASP A 66 2.38 6.72 14.22
C ASP A 66 2.80 7.77 13.19
N LEU A 67 1.82 8.45 12.56
CA LEU A 67 2.09 9.39 11.46
C LEU A 67 1.83 10.84 11.86
N GLU A 68 0.96 11.16 12.80
CA GLU A 68 0.71 12.58 13.10
C GLU A 68 1.87 13.20 13.89
N THR A 69 2.23 14.41 13.48
CA THR A 69 3.14 15.31 14.19
C THR A 69 2.53 16.71 14.15
N GLU A 70 3.12 17.67 14.86
CA GLU A 70 2.66 19.07 14.79
C GLU A 70 2.64 19.65 13.37
N SER A 71 3.46 19.10 12.46
CA SER A 71 3.59 19.54 11.07
C SER A 71 3.00 18.58 10.04
N ARG A 72 2.40 17.46 10.47
CA ARG A 72 1.86 16.43 9.59
C ARG A 72 0.58 15.85 10.17
N VAL A 73 -0.53 16.01 9.46
CA VAL A 73 -1.84 15.50 9.86
C VAL A 73 -2.29 14.41 8.88
N VAL A 74 -2.96 13.37 9.37
CA VAL A 74 -3.58 12.37 8.49
C VAL A 74 -4.91 12.96 8.01
N ASN A 75 -4.98 13.32 6.73
CA ASN A 75 -6.15 13.97 6.13
C ASN A 75 -7.21 12.98 5.65
N GLY A 76 -6.83 11.72 5.43
CA GLY A 76 -7.72 10.71 4.90
C GLY A 76 -7.03 9.36 4.78
N PHE A 77 -7.75 8.43 4.18
CA PHE A 77 -7.17 7.15 3.78
C PHE A 77 -7.77 6.65 2.46
N ALA A 78 -6.96 5.86 1.76
CA ALA A 78 -7.34 5.14 0.56
C ALA A 78 -7.66 3.69 0.92
N GLU A 79 -8.86 3.24 0.58
CA GLU A 79 -9.34 1.87 0.71
C GLU A 79 -9.29 1.19 -0.66
N VAL A 80 -8.72 -0.01 -0.74
CA VAL A 80 -8.64 -0.79 -1.98
C VAL A 80 -8.57 -2.30 -1.67
N ASP A 81 -9.19 -3.12 -2.50
CA ASP A 81 -9.09 -4.58 -2.42
C ASP A 81 -7.78 -5.08 -3.04
N VAL A 82 -7.27 -6.21 -2.53
CA VAL A 82 -5.99 -6.78 -2.96
C VAL A 82 -6.04 -7.21 -4.44
N ALA A 83 -7.16 -7.76 -4.92
CA ALA A 83 -7.32 -8.14 -6.32
C ALA A 83 -7.11 -6.95 -7.28
N SER A 84 -7.70 -5.80 -6.96
CA SER A 84 -7.57 -4.55 -7.73
C SER A 84 -6.12 -4.06 -7.78
N ILE A 85 -5.37 -4.17 -6.66
CA ILE A 85 -3.94 -3.84 -6.66
C ILE A 85 -3.18 -4.76 -7.62
N ARG A 86 -3.38 -6.07 -7.54
CA ARG A 86 -2.68 -7.04 -8.40
C ARG A 86 -2.92 -6.76 -9.89
N GLY A 87 -4.17 -6.50 -10.27
CA GLY A 87 -4.55 -6.17 -11.64
C GLY A 87 -3.94 -4.88 -12.19
N CYS A 88 -3.36 -4.01 -11.36
CA CYS A 88 -2.72 -2.76 -11.83
C CYS A 88 -1.32 -2.96 -12.40
N GLY A 89 -0.66 -4.07 -12.04
CA GLY A 89 0.72 -4.37 -12.38
C GLY A 89 0.95 -4.80 -13.84
N GLU A 90 -0.11 -5.31 -14.47
CA GLU A 90 -0.08 -5.83 -15.83
C GLU A 90 0.05 -4.69 -16.87
N THR A 91 0.82 -4.96 -17.93
CA THR A 91 0.84 -4.11 -19.12
C THR A 91 0.03 -4.81 -20.21
N ALA A 92 -0.85 -4.06 -20.89
CA ALA A 92 -1.70 -4.60 -21.95
C ALA A 92 -0.90 -5.10 -23.19
N ASN A 93 0.40 -4.80 -23.27
CA ASN A 93 1.22 -4.97 -24.48
C ASN A 93 2.48 -5.84 -24.26
N GLY A 94 2.49 -6.75 -23.26
CA GLY A 94 3.56 -7.74 -23.12
C GLY A 94 4.96 -7.17 -22.81
N GLY A 95 5.04 -5.97 -22.23
CA GLY A 95 6.28 -5.42 -21.71
C GLY A 95 6.64 -5.99 -20.34
N ASP A 96 7.82 -5.63 -19.83
CA ASP A 96 8.33 -5.97 -18.48
C ASP A 96 7.49 -5.35 -17.35
N GLY A 97 6.24 -5.81 -17.21
CA GLY A 97 5.29 -5.40 -16.19
C GLY A 97 5.84 -5.60 -14.78
N VAL A 98 5.17 -4.95 -13.83
CA VAL A 98 5.46 -5.11 -12.41
C VAL A 98 4.45 -6.10 -11.86
N PHE A 99 4.89 -7.26 -11.41
CA PHE A 99 4.00 -8.18 -10.71
C PHE A 99 3.75 -7.64 -9.30
N LEU A 100 2.53 -7.18 -9.05
CA LEU A 100 2.13 -6.62 -7.76
C LEU A 100 1.54 -7.71 -6.87
N CYS A 101 1.86 -7.64 -5.58
CA CYS A 101 1.22 -8.42 -4.54
C CYS A 101 1.18 -7.60 -3.25
N VAL A 102 0.34 -8.02 -2.31
CA VAL A 102 0.32 -7.47 -0.96
C VAL A 102 0.79 -8.58 -0.03
N VAL A 103 1.79 -8.29 0.79
CA VAL A 103 2.43 -9.27 1.66
C VAL A 103 2.29 -8.88 3.13
N GLU A 104 2.19 -9.89 3.98
CA GLU A 104 2.16 -9.70 5.43
C GLU A 104 3.52 -9.17 5.92
N ASP A 105 3.50 -8.13 6.73
CA ASP A 105 4.70 -7.64 7.43
C ASP A 105 4.31 -7.12 8.83
N PRO A 106 3.77 -7.97 9.71
CA PRO A 106 3.35 -7.53 11.02
C PRO A 106 4.53 -6.89 11.76
N ILE A 107 4.34 -5.65 12.23
CA ILE A 107 5.35 -4.95 13.01
C ILE A 107 5.14 -5.41 14.46
N SER A 108 6.07 -6.25 14.91
CA SER A 108 6.01 -7.00 16.17
C SER A 108 5.96 -6.07 17.38
N THR A 109 4.75 -5.61 17.72
CA THR A 109 4.23 -5.12 19.02
C THR A 109 3.02 -4.20 18.86
N ASP A 110 2.88 -3.52 17.72
CA ASP A 110 2.01 -2.32 17.64
C ASP A 110 1.07 -2.27 16.44
N ASN A 111 1.26 -3.11 15.42
CA ASN A 111 0.40 -3.17 14.24
C ASN A 111 0.42 -4.54 13.57
N ASP A 112 -0.40 -5.47 14.09
CA ASP A 112 -0.61 -6.79 13.50
C ASP A 112 -1.28 -6.73 12.13
N ALA A 113 -1.96 -5.62 11.81
CA ALA A 113 -2.58 -5.40 10.52
C ALA A 113 -1.58 -4.89 9.46
N HIS A 114 -0.32 -4.59 9.80
CA HIS A 114 0.65 -4.05 8.85
C HIS A 114 0.94 -5.05 7.71
N ALA A 115 0.93 -4.51 6.50
CA ALA A 115 1.22 -5.21 5.27
C ALA A 115 1.89 -4.23 4.29
N GLU A 116 2.44 -4.77 3.21
CA GLU A 116 3.11 -3.95 2.21
C GLU A 116 2.68 -4.33 0.79
N ILE A 117 2.47 -3.32 -0.05
CA ILE A 117 2.36 -3.52 -1.49
C ILE A 117 3.77 -3.67 -2.06
N MET A 118 4.02 -4.82 -2.66
CA MET A 118 5.31 -5.22 -3.19
C MET A 118 5.22 -5.42 -4.70
N GLY A 119 6.13 -4.77 -5.43
CA GLY A 119 6.35 -5.01 -6.86
C GLY A 119 7.54 -5.93 -7.08
N SER A 120 7.40 -6.87 -8.03
CA SER A 120 8.43 -7.83 -8.39
C SER A 120 8.46 -8.09 -9.89
N ASP A 121 9.50 -8.77 -10.38
CA ASP A 121 9.42 -9.43 -11.68
C ASP A 121 8.42 -10.61 -11.66
N GLU A 122 8.07 -11.13 -12.83
CA GLU A 122 7.10 -12.23 -12.96
C GLU A 122 7.54 -13.50 -12.19
N LYS A 123 8.86 -13.74 -12.10
CA LYS A 123 9.43 -14.91 -11.43
C LYS A 123 9.59 -14.72 -9.92
N LYS A 124 9.26 -13.54 -9.39
CA LYS A 124 9.49 -13.13 -8.00
C LYS A 124 10.95 -13.32 -7.57
N THR A 125 11.88 -13.03 -8.46
CA THR A 125 13.33 -13.14 -8.23
C THR A 125 13.99 -11.81 -7.88
N ALA A 126 13.37 -10.69 -8.22
CA ALA A 126 13.87 -9.36 -7.91
C ALA A 126 12.73 -8.37 -7.67
N PHE A 127 12.98 -7.37 -6.82
CA PHE A 127 12.08 -6.24 -6.66
C PHE A 127 11.95 -5.42 -7.94
N LYS A 128 10.73 -4.96 -8.20
CA LYS A 128 10.45 -3.92 -9.18
C LYS A 128 9.74 -2.77 -8.51
N LYS A 129 10.27 -1.57 -8.76
CA LYS A 129 9.68 -0.32 -8.28
C LYS A 129 8.30 -0.10 -8.89
N ILE A 130 7.33 0.23 -8.04
CA ILE A 130 6.02 0.74 -8.46
C ILE A 130 6.23 2.13 -9.06
N THR A 131 6.06 2.22 -10.37
CA THR A 131 6.22 3.47 -11.11
C THR A 131 5.01 4.39 -10.91
N ARG A 132 5.15 5.67 -11.24
CA ARG A 132 4.03 6.63 -11.17
C ARG A 132 2.82 6.18 -12.00
N GLY A 133 3.06 5.55 -13.15
CA GLY A 133 1.98 5.02 -14.00
C GLY A 133 1.18 3.92 -13.32
N VAL A 134 1.88 2.94 -12.72
CA VAL A 134 1.23 1.86 -11.95
C VAL A 134 0.55 2.41 -10.69
N ALA A 135 1.22 3.29 -9.97
CA ALA A 135 0.67 3.95 -8.79
C ALA A 135 -0.62 4.74 -9.10
N ASN A 136 -0.69 5.40 -10.26
CA ASN A 136 -1.90 6.08 -10.70
C ASN A 136 -3.05 5.10 -11.00
N LYS A 137 -2.75 3.92 -11.56
CA LYS A 137 -3.77 2.87 -11.74
C LYS A 137 -4.31 2.40 -10.38
N ILE A 138 -3.43 2.17 -9.39
CA ILE A 138 -3.83 1.78 -8.03
C ILE A 138 -4.73 2.86 -7.43
N LEU A 139 -4.30 4.13 -7.48
CA LEU A 139 -5.05 5.27 -6.98
C LEU A 139 -6.47 5.35 -7.58
N GLN A 140 -6.62 5.06 -8.88
CA GLN A 140 -7.92 5.04 -9.57
C GLN A 140 -8.85 3.90 -9.13
N LYS A 141 -8.31 2.87 -8.47
CA LYS A 141 -9.09 1.78 -7.86
C LYS A 141 -9.50 2.07 -6.42
N CYS A 142 -8.87 3.07 -5.79
CA CYS A 142 -9.14 3.39 -4.39
C CYS A 142 -10.48 4.10 -4.20
N LYS A 143 -11.14 3.81 -3.09
CA LYS A 143 -12.14 4.69 -2.48
C LYS A 143 -11.46 5.58 -1.45
N PHE A 144 -11.77 6.87 -1.45
CA PHE A 144 -11.18 7.82 -0.51
C PHE A 144 -12.18 8.18 0.57
N LYS A 145 -11.70 8.21 1.83
CA LYS A 145 -12.44 8.75 2.96
C LYS A 145 -11.62 9.89 3.57
N VAL A 146 -12.22 11.08 3.60
CA VAL A 146 -11.67 12.29 4.24
C VAL A 146 -12.00 12.23 5.73
N LEU A 147 -11.09 12.73 6.58
CA LEU A 147 -11.22 12.75 8.03
C LEU A 147 -11.55 14.14 8.60
#